data_AF-A0A1F9WSW9-F1
#
_entry.id   AF-A0A1F9WSW9-F1
#
_cell.length_a   1.000
_cell.length_b   1.000
_cell.length_c   1.000
_cell.angle_alpha   90.00
_cell.angle_beta   90.00
_cell.angle_gamma   90.00
#
_symmetry.space_group_name_H-M   'P 1'
#
loop_
_entity.id
_entity.type
_entity.pdbx_description
1 polymer ?
#
loop_
_entity_poly.entity_id
_entity_poly.type
_entity_poly.pdbx_seq_one_letter_code
_entity_poly.pdbx_strand_id
1 'polypeptide(L)'
;MGDTEKVNVIKRIYDIYYKEDVGFYTIAAILNREDIPSPKGGRWTPTVIRSILTNELYAGTLHYNRFTSDKWSGKTSRVPLNDQVRVENAHEAIISRELFEAVQKRIKANTGKFKIGQHPNLLKNTPKFVLNGIMFCLECARKYISAWTTRKSNIRGEYIQAYYKDSSRRTLGKQGCPDSISLHKEEIEGLVHKRIKDRLSDKEVLNNVKLRVKEKLQKVNSDENTKARIKELNVELVEIKSKIKNLSAVFSTQGMSKHIIDELQGEFEKLIINKKTVEKNIVELEKSDVDSVDIEKTCEKIMENYDKTIERLDSTSFQVQRRLVREMLHSIAVIPSKKRIYLAFYNLSKDQARKVQIDDSLIPDPIYNKIGPVDLKEDFYLKNISPSEHMYQEGKPLICYRP
;
A
#
# COMPACT_ATOMS: atom_id res chain seq x y z
N MET A 1 48.12 5.61 -5.51
CA MET A 1 47.91 7.07 -5.41
C MET A 1 46.67 7.41 -6.23
N GLY A 2 45.64 7.97 -5.60
CA GLY A 2 44.36 8.23 -6.25
C GLY A 2 44.42 9.45 -7.17
N ASP A 3 43.50 9.48 -8.14
CA ASP A 3 43.23 10.61 -9.04
C ASP A 3 43.13 11.95 -8.28
N THR A 4 44.11 12.83 -8.50
CA THR A 4 44.29 14.10 -7.76
C THR A 4 43.04 14.98 -7.81
N GLU A 5 42.30 14.96 -8.92
CA GLU A 5 41.05 15.73 -9.05
C GLU A 5 39.98 15.24 -8.08
N LYS A 6 39.82 13.92 -7.94
CA LYS A 6 38.84 13.33 -7.02
C LYS A 6 39.16 13.65 -5.56
N VAL A 7 40.45 13.64 -5.21
CA VAL A 7 40.93 14.02 -3.87
C VAL A 7 40.58 15.48 -3.56
N ASN A 8 40.78 16.39 -4.51
CA ASN A 8 40.47 17.81 -4.33
C ASN A 8 38.96 18.05 -4.16
N VAL A 9 38.12 17.33 -4.90
CA VAL A 9 36.65 17.41 -4.73
C VAL A 9 36.24 16.95 -3.32
N ILE A 10 36.84 15.89 -2.79
CA ILE A 10 36.57 15.42 -1.42
C ILE A 10 36.98 16.49 -0.39
N LYS A 11 38.20 17.05 -0.49
CA LYS A 11 38.66 18.14 0.39
C LYS A 11 37.70 19.32 0.36
N ARG A 12 37.27 19.72 -0.83
CA ARG A 12 36.30 20.80 -1.03
C ARG A 12 34.95 20.51 -0.39
N ILE A 13 34.44 19.27 -0.48
CA ILE A 13 33.18 18.87 0.19
C ILE A 13 33.29 19.04 1.71
N TYR A 14 34.41 18.62 2.32
CA TYR A 14 34.65 18.79 3.75
C TYR A 14 34.78 20.26 4.13
N ASP A 15 35.51 21.05 3.35
CA ASP A 15 35.68 22.49 3.57
C ASP A 15 34.36 23.25 3.51
N ILE A 16 33.56 23.04 2.46
CA ILE A 16 32.24 23.66 2.32
C ILE A 16 31.35 23.27 3.51
N TYR A 17 31.32 21.98 3.86
CA TYR A 17 30.50 21.51 4.99
C TYR A 17 31.03 21.96 6.35
N TYR A 18 32.29 22.35 6.49
CA TYR A 18 32.84 22.83 7.75
C TYR A 18 32.71 24.34 7.89
N LYS A 19 33.10 25.10 6.85
CA LYS A 19 33.18 26.56 6.85
C LYS A 19 31.84 27.24 6.56
N GLU A 20 31.05 26.68 5.64
CA GLU A 20 29.77 27.26 5.26
C GLU A 20 28.64 26.58 6.05
N ASP A 21 27.68 27.35 6.58
CA ASP A 21 26.55 26.78 7.32
C ASP A 21 25.50 26.11 6.40
N VAL A 22 25.95 25.19 5.53
CA VAL A 22 25.13 24.57 4.48
C VAL A 22 24.90 23.07 4.69
N GLY A 23 23.77 22.57 4.19
CA GLY A 23 23.38 21.16 4.26
C GLY A 23 23.84 20.32 3.07
N PHE A 24 23.73 18.99 3.17
CA PHE A 24 24.15 18.05 2.10
C PHE A 24 23.51 18.31 0.74
N TYR A 25 22.27 18.83 0.73
CA TYR A 25 21.57 19.17 -0.51
C TYR A 25 22.21 20.33 -1.25
N THR A 26 22.59 21.38 -0.51
CA THR A 26 23.23 22.57 -1.07
C THR A 26 24.57 22.18 -1.69
N ILE A 27 25.37 21.36 -1.00
CA ILE A 27 26.66 20.87 -1.52
C ILE A 27 26.46 20.07 -2.81
N ALA A 28 25.50 19.14 -2.85
CA ALA A 28 25.20 18.39 -4.05
C ALA A 28 24.75 19.31 -5.20
N ALA A 29 23.96 20.34 -4.92
CA ALA A 29 23.50 21.30 -5.91
C ALA A 29 24.63 22.19 -6.47
N ILE A 30 25.59 22.60 -5.62
CA ILE A 30 26.78 23.36 -6.04
C ILE A 30 27.60 22.50 -7.02
N LEU A 31 27.96 21.29 -6.63
CA LEU A 31 28.78 20.40 -7.46
C LEU A 31 28.09 20.02 -8.78
N ASN A 32 26.77 19.81 -8.76
CA ASN A 32 26.00 19.55 -9.97
C ASN A 32 25.88 20.77 -10.89
N ARG A 33 25.90 22.00 -10.36
CA ARG A 33 25.85 23.22 -11.16
C ARG A 33 27.16 23.47 -11.89
N GLU A 34 28.26 22.99 -11.30
CA GLU A 34 29.60 23.08 -11.86
C GLU A 34 29.94 21.88 -12.75
N ASP A 35 28.94 21.05 -13.09
CA ASP A 35 29.07 19.85 -13.93
C ASP A 35 30.17 18.86 -13.48
N ILE A 36 30.48 18.84 -12.17
CA ILE A 36 31.43 17.89 -11.59
C ILE A 36 30.76 16.52 -11.47
N PRO A 37 31.26 15.46 -12.10
CA PRO A 37 30.66 14.13 -12.01
C PRO A 37 30.86 13.51 -10.62
N SER A 38 29.88 12.72 -10.18
CA SER A 38 30.00 11.96 -8.92
C SER A 38 31.02 10.81 -9.05
N PRO A 39 31.54 10.24 -7.94
CA PRO A 39 32.59 9.21 -7.98
C PRO A 39 32.25 7.94 -8.77
N LYS A 40 30.95 7.64 -8.96
CA LYS A 40 30.46 6.50 -9.76
C LYS A 40 29.87 6.93 -11.12
N GLY A 41 30.16 8.15 -11.55
CA GLY A 41 29.48 8.79 -12.69
C GLY A 41 28.11 9.38 -12.30
N GLY A 42 27.59 10.26 -13.17
CA GLY A 42 26.29 10.91 -12.96
C GLY A 42 26.30 12.04 -11.91
N ARG A 43 25.10 12.43 -11.45
CA ARG A 43 24.89 13.60 -10.58
C ARG A 43 25.11 13.31 -9.10
N TRP A 44 25.59 14.31 -8.37
CA TRP A 44 25.68 14.32 -6.91
C TRP A 44 24.31 14.27 -6.27
N THR A 45 24.18 13.42 -5.25
CA THR A 45 22.97 13.34 -4.41
C THR A 45 23.34 13.56 -2.94
N PRO A 46 22.40 14.02 -2.08
CA PRO A 46 22.66 14.20 -0.65
C PRO A 46 23.15 12.93 0.04
N THR A 47 22.71 11.74 -0.44
CA THR A 47 23.14 10.44 0.07
C THR A 47 24.62 10.19 -0.21
N VAL A 48 25.09 10.52 -1.41
CA VAL A 48 26.51 10.41 -1.78
C VAL A 48 27.35 11.38 -0.95
N ILE A 49 26.93 12.64 -0.82
CA ILE A 49 27.63 13.62 0.04
C ILE A 49 27.72 13.13 1.48
N ARG A 50 26.61 12.64 2.05
CA ARG A 50 26.60 12.06 3.40
C ARG A 50 27.56 10.88 3.51
N SER A 51 27.54 9.97 2.53
CA SER A 51 28.43 8.81 2.54
C SER A 51 29.90 9.21 2.57
N ILE A 52 30.28 10.28 1.85
CA ILE A 52 31.63 10.81 1.86
C ILE A 52 31.96 11.40 3.23
N LEU A 53 31.15 12.35 3.71
CA LEU A 53 31.39 13.05 4.97
C LEU A 53 31.42 12.13 6.19
N THR A 54 30.76 10.98 6.14
CA THR A 54 30.71 9.99 7.25
C THR A 54 31.72 8.85 7.12
N ASN A 55 32.50 8.79 6.04
CA ASN A 55 33.43 7.68 5.83
C ASN A 55 34.77 7.96 6.50
N GLU A 56 35.10 7.19 7.55
CA GLU A 56 36.36 7.32 8.31
C GLU A 56 37.61 7.01 7.46
N LEU A 57 37.43 6.36 6.31
CA LEU A 57 38.50 6.09 5.34
C LEU A 57 39.19 7.40 4.92
N TYR A 58 38.45 8.50 4.73
CA TYR A 58 39.08 9.77 4.36
C TYR A 58 39.96 10.38 5.46
N ALA A 59 39.78 9.95 6.71
CA ALA A 59 40.59 10.31 7.87
C ALA A 59 41.66 9.24 8.21
N GLY A 60 41.99 8.36 7.26
CA GLY A 60 43.05 7.35 7.43
C GLY A 60 42.63 6.13 8.25
N THR A 61 41.35 5.95 8.56
CA THR A 61 40.86 4.82 9.37
C THR A 61 40.19 3.78 8.47
N LEU A 62 40.69 2.54 8.50
CA LEU A 62 40.09 1.42 7.80
C LEU A 62 39.06 0.74 8.71
N HIS A 63 37.80 0.70 8.27
CA HIS A 63 36.73 0.01 8.99
C HIS A 63 36.08 -1.05 8.10
N TYR A 64 36.42 -2.32 8.36
CA TYR A 64 35.96 -3.47 7.58
C TYR A 64 35.03 -4.40 8.38
N ASN A 65 34.42 -5.36 7.68
CA ASN A 65 33.46 -6.34 8.23
C ASN A 65 32.22 -5.71 8.90
N ARG A 66 31.71 -4.59 8.37
CA ARG A 66 30.56 -3.88 8.95
C ARG A 66 29.22 -4.57 8.72
N PHE A 67 29.12 -5.36 7.66
CA PHE A 67 27.89 -5.99 7.22
C PHE A 67 28.20 -7.40 6.70
N THR A 68 27.31 -8.33 7.01
CA THR A 68 27.32 -9.69 6.48
C THR A 68 26.03 -9.93 5.70
N SER A 69 26.09 -10.77 4.68
CA SER A 69 24.91 -11.14 3.91
C SER A 69 24.62 -12.61 4.12
N ASP A 70 23.37 -12.92 4.47
CA ASP A 70 22.88 -14.28 4.49
C ASP A 70 22.93 -14.83 3.05
N LYS A 71 23.70 -15.90 2.87
CA LYS A 71 23.93 -16.53 1.57
C LYS A 71 22.65 -17.13 0.96
N TRP A 72 21.64 -17.42 1.78
CA TRP A 72 20.39 -18.04 1.33
C TRP A 72 19.27 -17.03 1.08
N SER A 73 19.13 -16.03 1.97
CA SER A 73 18.05 -15.04 1.85
C SER A 73 18.47 -13.75 1.14
N GLY A 74 19.78 -13.54 0.91
CA GLY A 74 20.32 -12.29 0.37
C GLY A 74 20.17 -11.09 1.32
N LYS A 75 19.64 -11.30 2.53
CA LYS A 75 19.43 -10.22 3.51
C LYS A 75 20.77 -9.82 4.12
N THR A 76 21.09 -8.54 4.01
CA THR A 76 22.26 -7.95 4.66
C THR A 76 21.93 -7.53 6.09
N SER A 77 22.71 -7.99 7.06
CA SER A 77 22.61 -7.60 8.47
C SER A 77 23.91 -6.94 8.94
N ARG A 78 23.81 -6.14 10.01
CA ARG A 78 24.96 -5.46 10.59
C ARG A 78 25.71 -6.43 11.51
N VAL A 79 27.01 -6.55 11.31
CA VAL A 79 27.89 -7.40 12.14
C VAL A 79 28.02 -6.79 13.53
N PRO A 80 28.05 -7.59 14.63
CA PRO A 80 28.31 -7.08 15.98
C PRO A 80 29.60 -6.25 16.06
N LEU A 81 29.64 -5.25 16.93
CA LEU A 81 30.79 -4.34 17.04
C LEU A 81 32.12 -5.06 17.34
N ASN A 82 32.07 -6.13 18.14
CA ASN A 82 33.26 -6.91 18.50
C ASN A 82 33.85 -7.69 17.32
N ASP A 83 33.05 -7.99 16.30
CA ASP A 83 33.46 -8.73 15.11
C ASP A 83 33.79 -7.77 13.94
N GLN A 84 33.60 -6.46 14.14
CA GLN A 84 34.03 -5.42 13.22
C GLN A 84 35.48 -5.08 13.50
N VAL A 85 36.24 -4.82 12.44
CA VAL A 85 37.64 -4.46 12.59
C VAL A 85 37.86 -3.03 12.13
N ARG A 86 38.40 -2.24 13.05
CA ARG A 86 38.67 -0.83 12.88
C ARG A 86 40.14 -0.58 13.19
N VAL A 87 40.90 -0.18 12.17
CA VAL A 87 42.33 0.13 12.26
C VAL A 87 42.51 1.62 11.99
N GLU A 88 42.91 2.37 13.00
CA GLU A 88 43.24 3.78 12.86
C GLU A 88 44.61 3.95 12.19
N ASN A 89 44.79 5.05 11.43
CA ASN A 89 46.03 5.36 10.71
C ASN A 89 46.51 4.24 9.77
N ALA A 90 45.58 3.50 9.17
CA ALA A 90 45.88 2.42 8.24
C ALA A 90 46.49 2.92 6.91
N HIS A 91 46.25 4.18 6.55
CA HIS A 91 46.84 4.82 5.38
C HIS A 91 46.90 6.35 5.55
N GLU A 92 47.61 7.02 4.65
CA GLU A 92 47.68 8.49 4.62
C GLU A 92 46.27 9.09 4.48
N ALA A 93 45.93 9.98 5.41
CA ALA A 93 44.62 10.60 5.47
C ALA A 93 44.47 11.69 4.41
N ILE A 94 43.32 11.71 3.72
CA ILE A 94 42.97 12.78 2.77
C ILE A 94 42.53 14.04 3.53
N ILE A 95 41.89 13.85 4.69
CA ILE A 95 41.37 14.88 5.57
C ILE A 95 41.96 14.70 6.97
N SER A 96 42.28 15.80 7.65
CA SER A 96 42.78 15.73 9.03
C SER A 96 41.73 15.12 9.96
N ARG A 97 42.20 14.43 11.01
CA ARG A 97 41.31 13.80 11.98
C ARG A 97 40.44 14.83 12.69
N GLU A 98 40.98 16.00 12.97
CA GLU A 98 40.31 17.12 13.63
C GLU A 98 39.15 17.63 12.76
N LEU A 99 39.38 17.83 11.45
CA LEU A 99 38.34 18.27 10.53
C LEU A 99 37.23 17.22 10.40
N PHE A 100 37.60 15.94 10.32
CA PHE A 100 36.64 14.85 10.27
C PHE A 100 35.76 14.80 11.53
N GLU A 101 36.36 14.89 12.71
CA GLU A 101 35.64 14.87 13.99
C GLU A 101 34.72 16.08 14.17
N ALA A 102 35.17 17.27 13.75
CA ALA A 102 34.35 18.47 13.78
C ALA A 102 33.12 18.34 12.86
N VAL A 103 33.31 17.78 11.66
CA VAL A 103 32.22 17.44 10.74
C VAL A 103 31.25 16.41 11.38
N GLN A 104 31.75 15.35 12.03
CA GLN A 104 30.89 14.37 12.71
C GLN A 104 30.08 15.00 13.84
N LYS A 105 30.69 15.87 14.66
CA LYS A 105 30.00 16.61 15.72
C LYS A 105 28.87 17.46 15.15
N ARG A 106 29.14 18.18 14.05
CA ARG A 106 28.13 18.98 13.34
C ARG A 106 27.00 18.13 12.76
N ILE A 107 27.32 16.98 12.14
CA ILE A 107 26.31 16.04 11.63
C ILE A 107 25.43 15.53 12.77
N LYS A 108 26.01 15.13 13.90
CA LYS A 108 25.26 14.67 15.08
C LYS A 108 24.35 15.78 15.64
N ALA A 109 24.86 17.00 15.79
CA ALA A 109 24.08 18.16 16.23
C ALA A 109 22.90 18.47 15.28
N ASN A 110 23.12 18.34 13.97
CA ASN A 110 22.08 18.57 12.96
C ASN A 110 21.08 17.41 12.86
N THR A 111 21.49 16.18 13.19
CA THR A 111 20.61 15.00 13.23
C THR A 111 19.58 15.08 14.36
N GLY A 112 19.90 15.78 15.46
CA GLY A 112 18.95 16.04 16.56
C GLY A 112 17.93 17.15 16.27
N LYS A 113 18.26 18.10 15.39
CA LYS A 113 17.41 19.27 15.07
C LYS A 113 16.30 18.98 14.05
N PHE A 114 16.46 17.93 13.26
CA PHE A 114 15.44 17.47 12.32
C PHE A 114 15.21 15.98 12.56
N LYS A 115 13.98 15.58 12.94
CA LYS A 115 13.56 14.17 12.96
C LYS A 115 13.54 13.60 11.52
N ILE A 116 14.73 13.45 10.93
CA ILE A 116 14.93 12.97 9.57
C ILE A 116 14.70 11.46 9.59
N GLY A 117 13.71 11.00 8.81
CA GLY A 117 13.46 9.58 8.57
C GLY A 117 12.10 9.09 9.02
N GLN A 118 11.37 9.83 9.86
CA GLN A 118 9.98 9.49 10.16
C GLN A 118 9.06 10.16 9.15
N HIS A 119 8.34 9.32 8.40
CA HIS A 119 7.28 9.75 7.49
C HIS A 119 6.31 10.68 8.26
N PRO A 120 5.83 11.80 7.69
CA PRO A 120 5.00 12.77 8.42
C PRO A 120 3.78 12.13 9.10
N ASN A 121 3.17 11.16 8.43
CA ASN A 121 2.08 10.38 9.02
C ASN A 121 2.43 9.61 10.32
N LEU A 122 3.71 9.38 10.64
CA LEU A 122 4.22 8.74 11.86
C LEU A 122 4.50 9.73 13.00
N LEU A 123 4.63 11.03 12.71
CA LEU A 123 4.93 12.05 13.70
C LEU A 123 3.66 12.50 14.44
N LYS A 124 3.72 12.57 15.77
CA LYS A 124 2.67 13.23 16.57
C LYS A 124 2.65 14.73 16.23
N ASN A 125 1.46 15.34 16.12
CA ASN A 125 1.24 16.77 15.86
C ASN A 125 1.73 17.27 14.49
N THR A 126 1.55 16.47 13.44
CA THR A 126 1.83 16.88 12.05
C THR A 126 0.62 16.62 11.15
N PRO A 127 0.44 17.39 10.06
CA PRO A 127 -0.62 17.13 9.09
C PRO A 127 -0.51 15.70 8.54
N LYS A 128 -1.64 15.03 8.43
CA LYS A 128 -1.73 13.66 7.90
C LYS A 128 -2.10 13.70 6.43
N PHE A 129 -1.32 13.03 5.59
CA PHE A 129 -1.45 13.05 4.14
C PHE A 129 -2.00 11.71 3.64
N VAL A 130 -3.24 11.71 3.16
CA VAL A 130 -3.99 10.50 2.74
C VAL A 130 -3.42 9.93 1.44
N LEU A 131 -3.05 10.80 0.50
CA LEU A 131 -2.61 10.45 -0.87
C LEU A 131 -1.10 10.17 -0.96
N ASN A 132 -0.40 10.11 0.17
CA ASN A 132 1.04 9.89 0.16
C ASN A 132 1.39 8.46 -0.32
N GLY A 133 2.29 8.40 -1.30
CA GLY A 133 2.79 7.18 -1.92
C GLY A 133 2.06 6.73 -3.18
N ILE A 134 0.91 7.33 -3.51
CA ILE A 134 0.11 7.00 -4.70
C ILE A 134 0.09 8.13 -5.75
N MET A 135 0.60 9.32 -5.43
CA MET A 135 0.71 10.45 -6.35
C MET A 135 2.07 10.51 -7.05
N PHE A 136 2.06 10.73 -8.37
CA PHE A 136 3.27 10.90 -9.18
C PHE A 136 3.07 11.89 -10.34
N CYS A 137 4.19 12.46 -10.80
CA CYS A 137 4.24 13.35 -11.94
C CYS A 137 4.50 12.53 -13.22
N LEU A 138 3.72 12.76 -14.28
CA LEU A 138 3.90 12.10 -15.58
C LEU A 138 5.04 12.71 -16.42
N GLU A 139 5.48 13.93 -16.13
CA GLU A 139 6.57 14.58 -16.88
C GLU A 139 7.95 14.16 -16.37
N CYS A 140 8.12 14.04 -15.06
CA CYS A 140 9.41 13.67 -14.46
C CYS A 140 9.42 12.23 -13.89
N ALA A 141 8.30 11.51 -13.96
CA ALA A 141 8.10 10.17 -13.42
C ALA A 141 8.38 10.00 -11.91
N ARG A 142 8.49 11.11 -11.15
CA ARG A 142 8.76 11.07 -9.70
C ARG A 142 7.49 11.21 -8.88
N LYS A 143 7.54 10.67 -7.66
CA LYS A 143 6.44 10.76 -6.69
C LYS A 143 6.32 12.16 -6.11
N TYR A 144 5.08 12.53 -5.82
CA TYR A 144 4.79 13.67 -4.96
C TYR A 144 5.07 13.30 -3.50
N ILE A 145 5.70 14.21 -2.77
CA ILE A 145 6.01 14.10 -1.35
C ILE A 145 5.19 15.11 -0.55
N SER A 146 4.84 14.74 0.66
CA SER A 146 4.20 15.62 1.65
C SER A 146 5.17 16.69 2.14
N ALA A 147 4.72 17.95 2.16
CA ALA A 147 5.43 19.09 2.74
C ALA A 147 4.44 19.97 3.50
N TRP A 148 4.88 20.60 4.58
CA TRP A 148 4.08 21.58 5.30
C TRP A 148 4.96 22.69 5.86
N THR A 149 4.34 23.83 6.16
CA THR A 149 4.98 24.96 6.83
C THR A 149 4.00 25.57 7.81
N THR A 150 4.50 25.97 8.97
CA THR A 150 3.76 26.81 9.89
C THR A 150 3.86 28.26 9.42
N ARG A 151 2.74 28.96 9.36
CA ARG A 151 2.61 30.35 8.95
C ARG A 151 1.94 31.13 10.08
N LYS A 152 2.23 32.43 10.14
CA LYS A 152 1.54 33.35 11.05
C LYS A 152 0.79 34.38 10.21
N SER A 153 -0.44 34.67 10.60
CA SER A 153 -1.28 35.71 10.02
C SER A 153 -1.92 36.52 11.15
N ASN A 154 -2.07 37.82 10.93
CA ASN A 154 -2.70 38.72 11.90
C ASN A 154 -4.17 38.35 12.17
N ILE A 155 -4.84 37.69 11.21
CA ILE A 155 -6.26 37.33 11.29
C ILE A 155 -6.46 35.93 11.89
N ARG A 156 -5.63 34.97 11.47
CA ARG A 156 -5.81 33.54 11.80
C ARG A 156 -4.83 33.03 12.85
N GLY A 157 -3.96 33.89 13.36
CA GLY A 157 -2.86 33.50 14.24
C GLY A 157 -1.88 32.57 13.53
N GLU A 158 -1.34 31.62 14.28
CA GLU A 158 -0.45 30.57 13.76
C GLU A 158 -1.27 29.42 13.15
N TYR A 159 -1.04 29.13 11.86
CA TYR A 159 -1.74 28.07 11.13
C TYR A 159 -0.77 27.23 10.29
N ILE A 160 -1.16 25.99 10.00
CA ILE A 160 -0.34 25.06 9.21
C ILE A 160 -0.83 25.04 7.78
N GLN A 161 0.10 25.19 6.84
CA GLN A 161 -0.19 25.07 5.42
C GLN A 161 0.49 23.80 4.87
N ALA A 162 -0.32 22.88 4.34
CA ALA A 162 0.12 21.57 3.90
C ALA A 162 -0.04 21.38 2.37
N TYR A 163 0.92 20.68 1.76
CA TYR A 163 1.08 20.55 0.32
C TYR A 163 1.58 19.17 -0.09
N TYR A 164 1.20 18.75 -1.29
CA TYR A 164 1.90 17.74 -2.06
C TYR A 164 2.85 18.43 -3.04
N LYS A 165 4.14 18.12 -2.98
CA LYS A 165 5.19 18.70 -3.83
C LYS A 165 5.90 17.63 -4.64
N ASP A 166 6.22 17.92 -5.88
CA ASP A 166 7.08 17.03 -6.67
C ASP A 166 8.45 16.88 -5.99
N SER A 167 8.86 15.63 -5.74
CA SER A 167 10.15 15.31 -5.16
C SER A 167 11.33 15.68 -6.05
N SER A 168 11.13 15.80 -7.36
CA SER A 168 12.12 16.31 -8.32
C SER A 168 12.62 17.70 -7.90
N ARG A 169 11.73 18.58 -7.44
CA ARG A 169 12.06 19.95 -7.04
C ARG A 169 13.00 20.00 -5.83
N ARG A 170 12.87 19.03 -4.93
CA ARG A 170 13.74 18.88 -3.75
C ARG A 170 15.04 18.15 -4.07
N THR A 171 15.15 17.41 -5.17
CA THR A 171 16.32 16.55 -5.44
C THR A 171 17.18 17.05 -6.60
N LEU A 172 16.56 17.68 -7.60
CA LEU A 172 17.15 18.14 -8.85
C LEU A 172 16.90 19.63 -9.11
N GLY A 173 16.22 20.32 -8.19
CA GLY A 173 15.84 21.73 -8.37
C GLY A 173 14.85 21.95 -9.51
N LYS A 174 14.78 23.19 -10.02
CA LYS A 174 13.85 23.57 -11.11
C LYS A 174 14.17 22.86 -12.43
N GLN A 175 15.43 22.50 -12.65
CA GLN A 175 15.87 21.80 -13.86
C GLN A 175 15.31 20.37 -13.99
N GLY A 176 14.96 19.72 -12.86
CA GLY A 176 14.42 18.35 -12.90
C GLY A 176 12.97 18.26 -13.38
N CYS A 177 12.17 19.29 -13.13
CA CYS A 177 10.79 19.42 -13.62
C CYS A 177 10.42 20.92 -13.62
N PRO A 178 10.62 21.62 -14.75
CA PRO A 178 10.45 23.07 -14.83
C PRO A 178 9.05 23.54 -14.44
N ASP A 179 8.04 22.78 -14.87
CA ASP A 179 6.62 23.09 -14.66
C ASP A 179 6.06 22.49 -13.37
N SER A 180 6.91 21.92 -12.49
CA SER A 180 6.46 21.28 -11.25
C SER A 180 5.58 22.19 -10.40
N ILE A 181 4.36 21.72 -10.13
CA ILE A 181 3.36 22.42 -9.31
C ILE A 181 3.33 21.86 -7.87
N SER A 182 3.01 22.73 -6.91
CA SER A 182 2.66 22.32 -5.55
C SER A 182 1.15 22.32 -5.40
N LEU A 183 0.57 21.21 -4.94
CA LEU A 183 -0.87 21.06 -4.77
C LEU A 183 -1.23 21.22 -3.29
N HIS A 184 -2.20 22.08 -2.98
CA HIS A 184 -2.68 22.23 -1.60
C HIS A 184 -3.34 20.94 -1.13
N LYS A 185 -3.01 20.50 0.08
CA LYS A 185 -3.50 19.25 0.66
C LYS A 185 -5.03 19.18 0.65
N GLU A 186 -5.69 20.21 1.16
CA GLU A 186 -7.15 20.25 1.32
C GLU A 186 -7.87 20.22 -0.03
N GLU A 187 -7.35 20.95 -1.02
CA GLU A 187 -7.94 21.00 -2.37
C GLU A 187 -7.85 19.64 -3.08
N ILE A 188 -6.67 19.01 -3.09
CA ILE A 188 -6.49 17.74 -3.81
C ILE A 188 -7.17 16.57 -3.10
N GLU A 189 -7.12 16.52 -1.77
CA GLU A 189 -7.83 15.49 -1.01
C GLU A 189 -9.33 15.64 -1.15
N GLY A 190 -9.86 16.88 -1.09
CA GLY A 190 -11.27 17.17 -1.33
C GLY A 190 -11.72 16.76 -2.74
N LEU A 191 -10.90 17.02 -3.77
CA LEU A 191 -11.17 16.59 -5.14
C LEU A 191 -11.24 15.07 -5.26
N VAL A 192 -10.26 14.37 -4.66
CA VAL A 192 -10.22 12.89 -4.68
C VAL A 192 -11.41 12.29 -3.94
N HIS A 193 -11.72 12.80 -2.76
CA HIS A 193 -12.87 12.33 -1.97
C HIS A 193 -14.19 12.58 -2.69
N LYS A 194 -14.37 13.76 -3.30
CA LYS A 194 -15.54 14.05 -4.12
C LYS A 194 -15.67 13.04 -5.27
N ARG A 195 -14.60 12.78 -6.01
CA ARG A 195 -14.65 11.83 -7.13
C ARG A 195 -14.92 10.39 -6.68
N ILE A 196 -14.41 10.00 -5.51
CA ILE A 196 -14.72 8.72 -4.88
C ILE A 196 -16.22 8.63 -4.53
N LYS A 197 -16.78 9.67 -3.90
CA LYS A 197 -18.21 9.75 -3.57
C LYS A 197 -19.06 9.65 -4.83
N ASP A 198 -18.77 10.46 -5.85
CA ASP A 198 -19.50 10.45 -7.13
C ASP A 198 -19.51 9.06 -7.78
N ARG A 199 -18.40 8.32 -7.69
CA ARG A 199 -18.29 6.97 -8.25
C ARG A 199 -19.05 5.92 -7.44
N LEU A 200 -19.08 6.03 -6.11
CA LEU A 200 -19.78 5.09 -5.24
C LEU A 200 -21.28 5.33 -5.20
N SER A 201 -21.71 6.57 -5.44
CA SER A 201 -23.12 6.97 -5.54
C SER A 201 -23.70 6.73 -6.94
N ASP A 202 -22.92 6.21 -7.88
CA ASP A 202 -23.43 5.80 -9.19
C ASP A 202 -24.46 4.68 -9.02
N LYS A 203 -25.64 4.85 -9.63
CA LYS A 203 -26.76 3.90 -9.56
C LYS A 203 -26.36 2.51 -10.03
N GLU A 204 -25.49 2.40 -11.04
CA GLU A 204 -25.05 1.11 -11.56
C GLU A 204 -24.14 0.39 -10.56
N VAL A 205 -23.24 1.13 -9.91
CA VAL A 205 -22.36 0.59 -8.86
C VAL A 205 -23.17 0.17 -7.64
N LEU A 206 -24.11 1.00 -7.19
CA LEU A 206 -24.99 0.69 -6.06
C LEU A 206 -25.80 -0.58 -6.31
N ASN A 207 -26.36 -0.76 -7.50
CA ASN A 207 -27.10 -1.97 -7.85
C ASN A 207 -26.20 -3.21 -7.85
N ASN A 208 -24.98 -3.10 -8.39
CA ASN A 208 -24.01 -4.19 -8.37
C ASN A 208 -23.56 -4.57 -6.96
N VAL A 209 -23.39 -3.59 -6.07
CA VAL A 209 -23.07 -3.83 -4.65
C VAL A 209 -24.24 -4.54 -3.97
N LYS A 210 -25.48 -4.06 -4.17
CA LYS A 210 -26.69 -4.70 -3.64
C LYS A 210 -26.81 -6.16 -4.07
N LEU A 211 -26.62 -6.44 -5.37
CA LEU A 211 -26.68 -7.80 -5.91
C LEU A 211 -25.61 -8.70 -5.26
N ARG A 212 -24.36 -8.26 -5.19
CA ARG A 212 -23.28 -9.05 -4.58
C ARG A 212 -23.46 -9.29 -3.08
N VAL A 213 -24.01 -8.32 -2.37
CA VAL A 213 -24.34 -8.47 -0.94
C VAL A 213 -25.46 -9.50 -0.79
N LYS A 214 -26.52 -9.42 -1.61
CA LYS A 214 -27.63 -10.38 -1.61
C LYS A 214 -27.14 -11.80 -1.93
N GLU A 215 -26.29 -11.96 -2.95
CA GLU A 215 -25.66 -13.25 -3.30
C GLU A 215 -24.81 -13.83 -2.17
N LYS A 216 -23.99 -13.00 -1.50
CA LYS A 216 -23.17 -13.46 -0.37
C LYS A 216 -24.01 -13.85 0.84
N LEU A 217 -25.04 -13.06 1.16
CA LEU A 217 -25.96 -13.37 2.25
C LEU A 217 -26.76 -14.63 1.94
N GLN A 218 -27.18 -14.84 0.70
CA GLN A 218 -27.82 -16.08 0.27
C GLN A 218 -26.90 -17.29 0.42
N LYS A 219 -25.61 -17.18 0.09
CA LYS A 219 -24.63 -18.26 0.30
C LYS A 219 -24.34 -18.57 1.77
N VAL A 220 -24.41 -17.57 2.63
CA VAL A 220 -24.26 -17.76 4.08
C VAL A 220 -25.53 -18.33 4.71
N ASN A 221 -26.70 -18.01 4.14
CA ASN A 221 -28.00 -18.49 4.60
C ASN A 221 -28.41 -19.85 3.96
N SER A 222 -27.77 -20.25 2.86
CA SER A 222 -27.93 -21.57 2.25
C SER A 222 -27.13 -22.59 3.04
N ASP A 223 -27.64 -22.90 4.23
CA ASP A 223 -27.22 -24.06 5.00
C ASP A 223 -27.86 -25.31 4.36
N GLU A 224 -27.46 -25.63 3.11
CA GLU A 224 -27.89 -26.84 2.38
C GLU A 224 -27.66 -28.10 3.24
N ASN A 225 -26.60 -28.09 4.05
CA ASN A 225 -26.29 -29.15 5.01
C ASN A 225 -27.34 -29.27 6.12
N THR A 226 -27.85 -28.17 6.67
CA THR A 226 -28.86 -28.20 7.75
C THR A 226 -30.21 -28.71 7.22
N LYS A 227 -30.63 -28.26 6.03
CA LYS A 227 -31.84 -28.78 5.38
C LYS A 227 -31.72 -30.24 4.95
N ALA A 228 -30.57 -30.64 4.41
CA ALA A 228 -30.30 -32.04 4.08
C ALA A 228 -30.30 -32.92 5.34
N ARG A 229 -29.68 -32.46 6.44
CA ARG A 229 -29.61 -33.19 7.71
C ARG A 229 -30.98 -33.34 8.38
N ILE A 230 -31.82 -32.31 8.36
CA ILE A 230 -33.21 -32.40 8.83
C ILE A 230 -33.99 -33.44 8.01
N LYS A 231 -33.78 -33.50 6.69
CA LYS A 231 -34.43 -34.49 5.82
C LYS A 231 -33.98 -35.92 6.16
N GLU A 232 -32.69 -36.15 6.39
CA GLU A 232 -32.16 -37.46 6.83
C GLU A 232 -32.74 -37.91 8.18
N LEU A 233 -32.73 -37.02 9.18
CA LEU A 233 -33.26 -37.33 10.52
C LEU A 233 -34.76 -37.64 10.50
N ASN A 234 -35.51 -37.00 9.60
CA ASN A 234 -36.93 -37.31 9.41
C ASN A 234 -37.15 -38.69 8.79
N VAL A 235 -36.30 -39.14 7.86
CA VAL A 235 -36.35 -40.51 7.32
C VAL A 235 -36.05 -41.53 8.42
N GLU A 236 -34.99 -41.30 9.20
CA GLU A 236 -34.63 -42.14 10.34
C GLU A 236 -35.78 -42.24 11.37
N LEU A 237 -36.46 -41.12 11.64
CA LEU A 237 -37.60 -41.08 12.56
C LEU A 237 -38.78 -41.92 12.05
N VAL A 238 -39.05 -41.93 10.75
CA VAL A 238 -40.09 -42.75 10.13
C VAL A 238 -39.76 -44.24 10.28
N GLU A 239 -38.50 -44.62 10.05
CA GLU A 239 -38.05 -46.00 10.25
C GLU A 239 -38.18 -46.44 11.70
N ILE A 240 -37.72 -45.64 12.66
CA ILE A 240 -37.84 -45.96 14.10
C ILE A 240 -39.31 -46.11 14.50
N LYS A 241 -40.19 -45.22 14.01
CA LYS A 241 -41.65 -45.32 14.26
C LYS A 241 -42.24 -46.62 13.70
N SER A 242 -41.82 -47.05 12.51
CA SER A 242 -42.26 -48.34 11.95
C SER A 242 -41.77 -49.55 12.76
N LYS A 243 -40.51 -49.53 13.22
CA LYS A 243 -39.93 -50.60 14.06
C LYS A 243 -40.67 -50.72 15.40
N ILE A 244 -40.96 -49.59 16.05
CA ILE A 244 -41.79 -49.53 17.27
C ILE A 244 -43.18 -50.10 17.03
N LYS A 245 -43.84 -49.74 15.91
CA LYS A 245 -45.17 -50.26 15.56
C LYS A 245 -45.15 -51.77 15.34
N ASN A 246 -44.15 -52.29 14.64
CA ASN A 246 -44.00 -53.71 14.38
C ASN A 246 -43.74 -54.50 15.66
N LEU A 247 -42.81 -54.04 16.50
CA LEU A 247 -42.55 -54.65 17.81
C LEU A 247 -43.79 -54.64 18.71
N SER A 248 -44.52 -53.51 18.74
CA SER A 248 -45.78 -53.40 19.50
C SER A 248 -46.84 -54.41 19.02
N ALA A 249 -46.90 -54.70 17.71
CA ALA A 249 -47.81 -55.71 17.18
C ALA A 249 -47.38 -57.12 17.58
N VAL A 250 -46.07 -57.40 17.62
CA VAL A 250 -45.51 -58.69 18.08
C VAL A 250 -45.81 -58.93 19.57
N PHE A 251 -45.70 -57.91 20.43
CA PHE A 251 -46.12 -57.99 21.84
C PHE A 251 -47.60 -58.35 22.04
N SER A 252 -48.45 -58.07 21.06
CA SER A 252 -49.89 -58.35 21.13
C SER A 252 -50.24 -59.79 20.74
N THR A 253 -49.27 -60.59 20.27
CA THR A 253 -49.47 -62.00 19.92
C THR A 253 -49.24 -62.91 21.13
N GLN A 254 -50.21 -63.76 21.46
CA GLN A 254 -50.12 -64.69 22.60
C GLN A 254 -49.23 -65.90 22.25
N GLY A 255 -48.30 -66.25 23.16
CA GLY A 255 -47.53 -67.50 23.07
C GLY A 255 -46.01 -67.41 23.21
N MET A 256 -45.43 -66.27 23.61
CA MET A 256 -43.97 -66.11 23.68
C MET A 256 -43.36 -66.52 25.04
N SER A 257 -42.15 -67.07 24.99
CA SER A 257 -41.31 -67.37 26.16
C SER A 257 -40.89 -66.09 26.90
N LYS A 258 -40.85 -66.13 28.23
CA LYS A 258 -40.48 -65.00 29.10
C LYS A 258 -39.13 -64.35 28.72
N HIS A 259 -38.15 -65.16 28.34
CA HIS A 259 -36.83 -64.66 27.90
C HIS A 259 -36.90 -63.80 26.63
N ILE A 260 -37.77 -64.18 25.69
CA ILE A 260 -37.95 -63.45 24.42
C ILE A 260 -38.66 -62.13 24.67
N ILE A 261 -39.61 -62.11 25.62
CA ILE A 261 -40.32 -60.89 26.02
C ILE A 261 -39.35 -59.88 26.64
N ASP A 262 -38.47 -60.30 27.54
CA ASP A 262 -37.48 -59.43 28.18
C ASP A 262 -36.49 -58.83 27.16
N GLU A 263 -36.03 -59.63 26.18
CA GLU A 263 -35.13 -59.19 25.12
C GLU A 263 -35.80 -58.16 24.18
N LEU A 264 -37.03 -58.44 23.73
CA LEU A 264 -37.82 -57.51 22.92
C LEU A 264 -38.14 -56.22 23.68
N GLN A 265 -38.35 -56.30 24.99
CA GLN A 265 -38.63 -55.14 25.84
C GLN A 265 -37.40 -54.23 25.94
N GLY A 266 -36.20 -54.81 26.05
CA GLY A 266 -34.94 -54.08 26.00
C GLY A 266 -34.68 -53.39 24.66
N GLU A 267 -35.03 -54.02 23.53
CA GLU A 267 -34.95 -53.37 22.21
C GLU A 267 -35.98 -52.25 22.04
N PHE A 268 -37.19 -52.45 22.57
CA PHE A 268 -38.25 -51.44 22.52
C PHE A 268 -37.88 -50.17 23.30
N GLU A 269 -37.31 -50.32 24.49
CA GLU A 269 -36.81 -49.19 25.29
C GLU A 269 -35.69 -48.43 24.56
N LYS A 270 -34.73 -49.14 23.94
CA LYS A 270 -33.67 -48.52 23.12
C LYS A 270 -34.24 -47.69 21.97
N LEU A 271 -35.25 -48.22 21.26
CA LEU A 271 -35.90 -47.49 20.16
C LEU A 271 -36.66 -46.26 20.63
N ILE A 272 -37.29 -46.30 21.81
CA ILE A 272 -37.96 -45.12 22.40
C ILE A 272 -36.95 -44.04 22.78
N ILE A 273 -35.81 -44.43 23.36
CA ILE A 273 -34.73 -43.49 23.69
C ILE A 273 -34.18 -42.85 22.41
N ASN A 274 -33.91 -43.65 21.38
CA ASN A 274 -33.42 -43.15 20.09
C ASN A 274 -34.43 -42.20 19.43
N LYS A 275 -35.72 -42.54 19.45
CA LYS A 275 -36.79 -41.66 18.95
C LYS A 275 -36.75 -40.28 19.63
N LYS A 276 -36.69 -40.26 20.97
CA LYS A 276 -36.64 -38.99 21.73
C LYS A 276 -35.40 -38.16 21.39
N THR A 277 -34.26 -38.81 21.20
CA THR A 277 -33.00 -38.14 20.80
C THR A 277 -33.10 -37.53 19.41
N VAL A 278 -33.62 -38.27 18.43
CA VAL A 278 -33.80 -37.77 17.05
C VAL A 278 -34.82 -36.62 17.02
N GLU A 279 -35.94 -36.74 17.73
CA GLU A 279 -36.95 -35.67 17.85
C GLU A 279 -36.36 -34.40 18.48
N LYS A 280 -35.53 -34.54 19.52
CA LYS A 280 -34.84 -33.39 20.14
C LYS A 280 -33.87 -32.72 19.16
N ASN A 281 -33.09 -33.50 18.41
CA ASN A 281 -32.12 -32.97 17.44
C ASN A 281 -32.82 -32.22 16.30
N ILE A 282 -33.98 -32.71 15.82
CA ILE A 282 -34.78 -32.02 14.80
C ILE A 282 -35.23 -30.65 15.33
N VAL A 283 -35.79 -30.60 16.55
CA VAL A 283 -36.27 -29.34 17.16
C VAL A 283 -35.14 -28.33 17.38
N GLU A 284 -33.94 -28.80 17.77
CA GLU A 284 -32.76 -27.94 17.92
C GLU A 284 -32.30 -27.35 16.59
N LEU A 285 -32.28 -28.17 15.53
CA LEU A 285 -31.90 -27.72 14.17
C LEU A 285 -32.95 -26.79 13.54
N GLU A 286 -34.24 -27.04 13.78
CA GLU A 286 -35.32 -26.17 13.33
C GLU A 286 -35.30 -24.80 14.03
N LYS A 287 -34.98 -24.76 15.33
CA LYS A 287 -34.80 -23.49 16.06
C LYS A 287 -33.65 -22.66 15.50
N SER A 288 -32.57 -23.28 15.05
CA SER A 288 -31.48 -22.58 14.36
C SER A 288 -31.83 -22.12 12.95
N ASP A 289 -32.78 -22.77 12.25
CA ASP A 289 -33.25 -22.37 10.92
C ASP A 289 -34.25 -21.19 10.98
N VAL A 290 -35.02 -21.07 12.08
CA VAL A 290 -35.97 -19.96 12.31
C VAL A 290 -35.28 -18.61 12.59
N ASP A 291 -34.02 -18.62 13.07
CA ASP A 291 -33.16 -17.42 13.15
C ASP A 291 -32.71 -16.90 11.78
N SER A 292 -33.35 -17.36 10.69
CA SER A 292 -33.22 -16.84 9.34
C SER A 292 -33.14 -15.31 9.34
N VAL A 293 -31.93 -14.82 9.09
CA VAL A 293 -31.66 -13.40 8.92
C VAL A 293 -32.48 -12.96 7.72
N ASP A 294 -33.48 -12.08 7.93
CA ASP A 294 -34.20 -11.44 6.84
C ASP A 294 -33.16 -10.74 5.94
N ILE A 295 -32.89 -11.38 4.80
CA ILE A 295 -31.84 -10.99 3.86
C ILE A 295 -32.15 -9.60 3.32
N GLU A 296 -33.42 -9.29 3.08
CA GLU A 296 -33.86 -7.99 2.57
C GLU A 296 -33.55 -6.90 3.61
N LYS A 297 -33.99 -7.09 4.85
CA LYS A 297 -33.76 -6.14 5.96
C LYS A 297 -32.27 -5.98 6.31
N THR A 298 -31.48 -7.04 6.14
CA THR A 298 -30.03 -7.00 6.39
C THR A 298 -29.28 -6.33 5.24
N CYS A 299 -29.70 -6.57 3.99
CA CYS A 299 -29.21 -5.82 2.83
C CYS A 299 -29.48 -4.33 3.01
N GLU A 300 -30.69 -3.94 3.41
CA GLU A 300 -31.05 -2.53 3.65
C GLU A 300 -30.14 -1.89 4.70
N LYS A 301 -29.92 -2.54 5.85
CA LYS A 301 -29.00 -2.05 6.89
C LYS A 301 -27.56 -1.93 6.40
N ILE A 302 -27.07 -2.88 5.59
CA ILE A 302 -25.72 -2.82 5.01
C ILE A 302 -25.60 -1.65 4.04
N MET A 303 -26.62 -1.43 3.21
CA MET A 303 -26.64 -0.31 2.26
C MET A 303 -26.75 1.04 2.97
N GLU A 304 -27.54 1.13 4.03
CA GLU A 304 -27.61 2.34 4.87
C GLU A 304 -26.25 2.66 5.52
N ASN A 305 -25.56 1.63 6.01
CA ASN A 305 -24.20 1.79 6.54
C ASN A 305 -23.18 2.15 5.46
N TYR A 306 -23.34 1.63 4.25
CA TYR A 306 -22.53 1.99 3.09
C TYR A 306 -22.70 3.47 2.74
N ASP A 307 -23.92 3.97 2.66
CA ASP A 307 -24.22 5.38 2.38
C ASP A 307 -23.66 6.30 3.48
N LYS A 308 -23.88 5.95 4.75
CA LYS A 308 -23.29 6.69 5.90
C LYS A 308 -21.77 6.71 5.85
N THR A 309 -21.13 5.63 5.38
CA THR A 309 -19.67 5.56 5.26
C THR A 309 -19.16 6.47 4.14
N ILE A 310 -19.88 6.53 3.02
CA ILE A 310 -19.58 7.44 1.91
C ILE A 310 -19.70 8.89 2.36
N GLU A 311 -20.79 9.25 3.02
CA GLU A 311 -21.01 10.62 3.50
C GLU A 311 -19.91 11.06 4.46
N ARG A 312 -19.54 10.18 5.40
CA ARG A 312 -18.54 10.44 6.44
C ARG A 312 -17.09 10.26 6.00
N LEU A 313 -16.82 10.01 4.72
CA LEU A 313 -15.45 9.83 4.21
C LEU A 313 -14.54 10.99 4.67
N ASP A 314 -15.02 12.23 4.64
CA ASP A 314 -14.23 13.42 4.99
C ASP A 314 -14.01 13.63 6.50
N SER A 315 -14.88 13.09 7.35
CA SER A 315 -14.89 13.31 8.80
C SER A 315 -14.38 12.10 9.61
N THR A 316 -14.06 10.99 8.95
CA THR A 316 -13.51 9.79 9.59
C THR A 316 -12.04 9.95 10.01
N SER A 317 -11.56 9.03 10.84
CA SER A 317 -10.16 9.02 11.26
C SER A 317 -9.22 8.87 10.06
N PHE A 318 -8.04 9.48 10.13
CA PHE A 318 -7.03 9.41 9.08
C PHE A 318 -6.71 7.97 8.62
N GLN A 319 -6.68 7.00 9.55
CA GLN A 319 -6.40 5.61 9.21
C GLN A 319 -7.49 5.01 8.33
N VAL A 320 -8.76 5.29 8.64
CA VAL A 320 -9.92 4.83 7.87
C VAL A 320 -9.94 5.50 6.50
N GLN A 321 -9.77 6.83 6.44
CA GLN A 321 -9.68 7.58 5.19
C GLN A 321 -8.61 7.02 4.25
N ARG A 322 -7.38 6.85 4.77
CA ARG A 322 -6.26 6.33 4.00
C ARG A 322 -6.47 4.91 3.52
N ARG A 323 -7.11 4.06 4.33
CA ARG A 323 -7.46 2.70 3.92
C ARG A 323 -8.45 2.74 2.77
N LEU A 324 -9.57 3.44 2.92
CA LEU A 324 -10.62 3.53 1.90
C LEU A 324 -10.08 4.07 0.57
N VAL A 325 -9.32 5.17 0.61
CA VAL A 325 -8.68 5.72 -0.60
C VAL A 325 -7.76 4.70 -1.26
N ARG A 326 -6.98 3.92 -0.49
CA ARG A 326 -6.05 2.93 -1.05
C ARG A 326 -6.71 1.66 -1.59
N GLU A 327 -7.88 1.29 -1.07
CA GLU A 327 -8.65 0.16 -1.61
C GLU A 327 -9.32 0.53 -2.94
N MET A 328 -9.66 1.81 -3.11
CA MET A 328 -10.41 2.28 -4.27
C MET A 328 -9.54 2.85 -5.38
N LEU A 329 -8.47 3.53 -5.01
CA LEU A 329 -7.62 4.27 -5.91
C LEU A 329 -6.27 3.58 -6.04
N HIS A 330 -5.94 3.20 -7.26
CA HIS A 330 -4.64 2.62 -7.60
C HIS A 330 -3.55 3.69 -7.56
N SER A 331 -3.75 4.79 -8.28
CA SER A 331 -2.75 5.84 -8.39
C SER A 331 -3.33 7.19 -8.84
N ILE A 332 -2.55 8.24 -8.64
CA ILE A 332 -2.86 9.61 -9.04
C ILE A 332 -1.70 10.12 -9.89
N ALA A 333 -1.99 10.45 -11.14
CA ALA A 333 -1.04 11.00 -12.07
C ALA A 333 -1.29 12.51 -12.26
N VAL A 334 -0.24 13.31 -12.20
CA VAL A 334 -0.30 14.76 -12.41
C VAL A 334 0.52 15.12 -13.64
N ILE A 335 -0.04 15.92 -14.55
CA ILE A 335 0.67 16.57 -15.66
C ILE A 335 0.77 18.06 -15.32
N PRO A 336 1.90 18.52 -14.76
CA PRO A 336 2.05 19.91 -14.34
C PRO A 336 1.87 20.94 -15.47
N SER A 337 2.48 20.74 -16.64
CA SER A 337 2.40 21.67 -17.79
C SER A 337 0.97 21.92 -18.25
N LYS A 338 0.13 20.88 -18.23
CA LYS A 338 -1.28 20.94 -18.62
C LYS A 338 -2.23 21.22 -17.46
N LYS A 339 -1.71 21.28 -16.21
CA LYS A 339 -2.50 21.35 -14.96
C LYS A 339 -3.61 20.29 -14.91
N ARG A 340 -3.31 19.08 -15.37
CA ARG A 340 -4.27 17.95 -15.39
C ARG A 340 -3.93 16.93 -14.31
N ILE A 341 -4.97 16.37 -13.70
CA ILE A 341 -4.87 15.33 -12.68
C ILE A 341 -5.72 14.16 -13.12
N TYR A 342 -5.12 12.98 -13.14
CA TYR A 342 -5.74 11.71 -13.51
C TYR A 342 -5.84 10.84 -12.26
N LEU A 343 -7.01 10.24 -12.05
CA LEU A 343 -7.32 9.37 -10.94
C LEU A 343 -7.54 7.95 -11.48
N ALA A 344 -6.61 7.05 -11.22
CA ALA A 344 -6.71 5.65 -11.59
C ALA A 344 -7.36 4.86 -10.47
N PHE A 345 -8.55 4.33 -10.70
CA PHE A 345 -9.28 3.49 -9.75
C PHE A 345 -8.94 2.02 -10.00
N TYR A 346 -8.98 1.18 -8.95
CA TYR A 346 -8.99 -0.26 -9.15
C TYR A 346 -10.27 -0.66 -9.89
N ASN A 347 -10.13 -1.47 -10.96
CA ASN A 347 -11.26 -1.87 -11.79
C ASN A 347 -12.31 -2.62 -10.96
N LEU A 348 -13.48 -2.00 -10.79
CA LEU A 348 -14.74 -2.73 -10.69
C LEU A 348 -15.00 -3.31 -12.08
N SER A 349 -15.05 -4.64 -12.20
CA SER A 349 -15.31 -5.51 -13.37
C SER A 349 -15.26 -4.88 -14.78
N LYS A 350 -14.49 -5.52 -15.68
CA LYS A 350 -14.18 -5.12 -17.07
C LYS A 350 -15.35 -4.55 -17.92
N ASP A 351 -16.60 -4.89 -17.63
CA ASP A 351 -17.77 -4.38 -18.36
C ASP A 351 -18.04 -2.87 -18.20
N GLN A 352 -17.61 -2.25 -17.09
CA GLN A 352 -17.86 -0.82 -16.83
C GLN A 352 -16.79 0.12 -17.41
N ALA A 353 -15.63 -0.41 -17.83
CA ALA A 353 -14.52 0.41 -18.35
C ALA A 353 -14.80 0.99 -19.76
N ARG A 354 -15.73 0.40 -20.52
CA ARG A 354 -15.98 0.80 -21.92
C ARG A 354 -16.73 2.13 -22.08
N LYS A 355 -17.29 2.72 -21.02
CA LYS A 355 -18.01 4.02 -21.08
C LYS A 355 -17.20 5.24 -20.65
N VAL A 356 -15.92 5.07 -20.28
CA VAL A 356 -15.00 6.19 -20.02
C VAL A 356 -13.74 5.94 -20.84
N GLN A 357 -13.82 6.17 -22.16
CA GLN A 357 -12.64 6.15 -23.02
C GLN A 357 -11.69 7.27 -22.61
N ILE A 358 -10.58 6.89 -21.96
CA ILE A 358 -9.34 7.65 -22.00
C ILE A 358 -8.37 6.74 -22.75
N ASP A 359 -7.75 7.29 -23.78
CA ASP A 359 -6.76 6.62 -24.63
C ASP A 359 -5.67 5.96 -23.76
N ASP A 360 -5.71 4.63 -23.68
CA ASP A 360 -4.85 3.79 -22.82
C ASP A 360 -3.36 3.85 -23.21
N SER A 361 -3.04 4.46 -24.36
CA SER A 361 -1.68 4.52 -24.91
C SER A 361 -0.69 5.43 -24.15
N LEU A 362 -1.18 6.27 -23.22
CA LEU A 362 -0.37 7.26 -22.47
C LEU A 362 -0.20 6.93 -20.98
N ILE A 363 -0.79 5.84 -20.48
CA ILE A 363 -0.66 5.43 -19.08
C ILE A 363 0.42 4.34 -19.02
N PRO A 364 1.63 4.63 -18.52
CA PRO A 364 2.64 3.59 -18.35
C PRO A 364 2.11 2.50 -17.42
N ASP A 365 2.31 1.24 -17.81
CA ASP A 365 1.92 0.07 -17.03
C ASP A 365 2.36 0.25 -15.57
N PRO A 366 1.49 -0.02 -14.58
CA PRO A 366 1.85 0.16 -13.19
C PRO A 366 3.02 -0.75 -12.85
N ILE A 367 4.18 -0.14 -12.59
CA ILE A 367 5.48 -0.76 -12.27
C ILE A 367 5.39 -1.76 -11.09
N TYR A 368 4.27 -1.80 -10.35
CA TYR A 368 4.06 -2.64 -9.18
C TYR A 368 3.31 -3.96 -9.44
N ASN A 369 2.96 -4.30 -10.70
CA ASN A 369 2.39 -5.62 -11.02
C ASN A 369 3.43 -6.73 -11.27
N LYS A 370 4.72 -6.49 -11.04
CA LYS A 370 5.74 -7.55 -11.07
C LYS A 370 5.92 -8.17 -9.67
N ILE A 371 5.35 -9.35 -9.47
CA ILE A 371 5.66 -10.22 -8.32
C ILE A 371 6.97 -10.95 -8.66
N GLY A 372 8.08 -10.57 -8.03
CA GLY A 372 9.39 -11.21 -8.19
C GLY A 372 10.55 -10.21 -8.14
N PRO A 373 11.81 -10.65 -7.86
CA PRO A 373 12.92 -9.73 -7.70
C PRO A 373 13.28 -9.14 -9.07
N VAL A 374 13.00 -7.85 -9.25
CA VAL A 374 13.45 -7.10 -10.43
C VAL A 374 14.79 -6.47 -10.08
N ASP A 375 15.85 -6.99 -10.68
CA ASP A 375 17.19 -6.45 -10.58
C ASP A 375 17.28 -5.16 -11.42
N LEU A 376 17.44 -4.02 -10.75
CA LEU A 376 17.20 -2.67 -11.32
C LEU A 376 18.38 -2.09 -12.12
N LYS A 377 19.25 -2.91 -12.71
CA LYS A 377 20.46 -2.39 -13.40
C LYS A 377 20.65 -2.71 -14.87
N GLU A 378 19.96 -3.68 -15.46
CA GLU A 378 20.24 -4.06 -16.86
C GLU A 378 19.11 -3.71 -17.85
N ASP A 379 17.84 -3.77 -17.47
CA ASP A 379 16.73 -3.54 -18.41
C ASP A 379 16.53 -2.07 -18.83
N PHE A 380 17.11 -1.10 -18.12
CA PHE A 380 16.98 0.33 -18.49
C PHE A 380 18.00 0.76 -19.55
N TYR A 381 19.08 -0.01 -19.77
CA TYR A 381 20.16 0.37 -20.70
C TYR A 381 20.26 -0.51 -21.96
N LEU A 382 19.52 -1.61 -22.06
CA LEU A 382 19.77 -2.61 -23.12
C LEU A 382 18.61 -2.94 -24.08
N LYS A 383 17.58 -2.08 -24.24
CA LYS A 383 16.65 -2.21 -25.38
C LYS A 383 16.40 -0.89 -26.11
N ASN A 384 17.42 -0.56 -26.92
CA ASN A 384 17.31 -0.31 -28.35
C ASN A 384 16.38 0.82 -28.83
N ILE A 385 17.00 2.00 -28.99
CA ILE A 385 16.88 2.71 -30.27
C ILE A 385 17.63 1.88 -31.31
N SER A 386 16.95 1.48 -32.39
CA SER A 386 17.58 1.36 -33.71
C SER A 386 16.94 2.42 -34.62
N PRO A 387 17.72 3.37 -35.16
CA PRO A 387 17.22 4.48 -35.97
C PRO A 387 17.31 4.16 -37.46
N SER A 388 16.29 3.53 -38.03
CA SER A 388 16.04 3.47 -39.49
C SER A 388 14.79 2.63 -39.75
N GLU A 389 14.04 2.99 -40.81
CA GLU A 389 12.87 2.27 -41.34
C GLU A 389 11.51 2.58 -40.68
N HIS A 390 10.97 3.75 -41.00
CA HIS A 390 9.71 3.85 -41.76
C HIS A 390 9.60 5.28 -42.32
N MET A 391 10.08 5.45 -43.56
CA MET A 391 9.65 6.53 -44.44
C MET A 391 8.23 6.25 -44.94
N TYR A 392 7.34 7.24 -44.82
CA TYR A 392 6.30 7.65 -45.79
C TYR A 392 5.67 8.94 -45.20
N GLN A 393 6.20 10.12 -45.52
CA GLN A 393 5.89 11.04 -46.62
C GLN A 393 4.54 11.80 -46.53
N GLU A 394 4.72 13.12 -46.44
CA GLU A 394 3.92 14.28 -46.89
C GLU A 394 2.40 14.32 -46.81
N GLY A 395 1.94 15.29 -46.00
CA GLY A 395 0.64 15.94 -46.06
C GLY A 395 0.63 17.24 -45.24
N LYS A 396 1.39 18.25 -45.67
CA LYS A 396 1.11 19.67 -45.33
C LYS A 396 -0.01 20.18 -46.27
N PRO A 397 -0.70 21.31 -45.99
CA PRO A 397 -0.56 22.27 -44.88
C PRO A 397 -1.89 22.62 -44.17
N LEU A 398 -1.85 23.34 -43.05
CA LEU A 398 -2.57 24.61 -42.90
C LEU A 398 -2.04 25.40 -41.70
N ILE A 399 -1.52 26.57 -42.05
CA ILE A 399 -1.08 27.67 -41.19
C ILE A 399 -2.33 28.42 -40.73
N CYS A 400 -2.41 28.81 -39.46
CA CYS A 400 -3.13 30.02 -39.06
C CYS A 400 -2.34 30.75 -37.96
N TYR A 401 -2.11 32.03 -38.25
CA TYR A 401 -1.23 32.98 -37.57
C TYR A 401 -1.72 33.42 -36.18
N ARG A 402 -0.73 33.63 -35.30
CA ARG A 402 -0.41 34.77 -34.40
C ARG A 402 -1.34 36.02 -34.39
N PRO A 403 -1.37 36.81 -33.30
CA PRO A 403 -0.21 37.60 -32.82
C PRO A 403 0.65 36.99 -31.72
#